data_AF-A0A2N5KMI5-F1
#
_entry.id   AF-A0A2N5KMI5-F1
#
_cell.length_a   1.000
_cell.length_b   1.000
_cell.length_c   1.000
_cell.angle_alpha   90.00
_cell.angle_beta   90.00
_cell.angle_gamma   90.00
#
_symmetry.space_group_name_H-M   'P 1'
#
loop_
_entity.id
_entity.type
_entity.pdbx_description
1 polymer ?
#
loop_
_entity_poly.entity_id
_entity_poly.type
_entity_poly.pdbx_seq_one_letter_code
_entity_poly.pdbx_strand_id
1 'polypeptide(L)'
;MARETCEERGVKLLVVDSYGVALQGDAEASRDVIAFQHEVLGPFRELGAAVLLIDHQSKLHAGQSYQSKGAFGSVYKSNLARSVVQAEATDRGEGTLTVRLRQKKHNFGPLAEPFGAKLTFSEEAVGLEAVELGPAELAEEGTLTAAERVKLGLADGPAYPWEISDFTGVPLKTVKNALTGLRKQGVVEPTGEMEGRTERVRLIVPRPVLYKGTGTRDATNVPPSEDLGNVLPLAKAPDPKSHALGCQCVDCEYGEV
;
A
#
# COMPACT_ATOMS: atom_id res chain seq x y z
N MET A 1 -15.39 -34.45 3.99
CA MET A 1 -16.45 -33.57 3.46
C MET A 1 -15.92 -32.27 2.85
N ALA A 2 -15.47 -31.25 3.61
CA ALA A 2 -15.08 -29.96 2.99
C ALA A 2 -13.93 -30.06 1.97
N ARG A 3 -12.91 -30.89 2.27
CA ARG A 3 -11.79 -31.17 1.38
C ARG A 3 -12.23 -31.87 0.08
N GLU A 4 -13.00 -32.96 0.20
CA GLU A 4 -13.53 -33.71 -0.94
C GLU A 4 -14.33 -32.79 -1.86
N THR A 5 -15.22 -31.96 -1.30
CA THR A 5 -15.96 -30.96 -2.08
C THR A 5 -15.04 -29.98 -2.81
N CYS A 6 -13.94 -29.55 -2.19
CA CYS A 6 -12.98 -28.65 -2.84
C CYS A 6 -12.28 -29.32 -4.01
N GLU A 7 -11.92 -30.59 -3.87
CA GLU A 7 -11.27 -31.39 -4.90
C GLU A 7 -12.23 -31.67 -6.07
N GLU A 8 -13.42 -32.22 -5.78
CA GLU A 8 -14.44 -32.56 -6.78
C GLU A 8 -14.90 -31.35 -7.60
N ARG A 9 -15.01 -30.18 -6.96
CA ARG A 9 -15.48 -28.95 -7.61
C ARG A 9 -14.34 -28.06 -8.10
N GLY A 10 -13.08 -28.45 -7.90
CA GLY A 10 -11.92 -27.66 -8.29
C GLY A 10 -11.87 -26.27 -7.64
N VAL A 11 -12.30 -26.15 -6.38
CA VAL A 11 -12.37 -24.89 -5.63
C VAL A 11 -10.99 -24.25 -5.54
N LYS A 12 -10.90 -22.95 -5.89
CA LYS A 12 -9.65 -22.18 -5.86
C LYS A 12 -9.53 -21.22 -4.68
N LEU A 13 -10.63 -20.96 -3.98
CA LEU A 13 -10.68 -20.14 -2.78
C LEU A 13 -11.60 -20.76 -1.74
N LEU A 14 -11.05 -21.04 -0.56
CA LEU A 14 -11.77 -21.43 0.63
C LEU A 14 -11.79 -20.25 1.60
N VAL A 15 -12.98 -19.80 1.99
CA VAL A 15 -13.15 -18.79 3.04
C VAL A 15 -13.59 -19.46 4.33
N VAL A 16 -12.86 -19.21 5.42
CA VAL A 16 -13.18 -19.73 6.75
C VAL A 16 -13.55 -18.56 7.66
N ASP A 17 -14.82 -18.50 8.04
CA ASP A 17 -15.36 -17.51 8.97
C ASP A 17 -15.88 -18.22 10.23
N SER A 18 -15.19 -18.18 11.38
CA SER A 18 -13.94 -17.47 11.69
C SER A 18 -12.82 -18.41 12.10
N TYR A 19 -11.57 -17.94 12.02
CA TYR A 19 -10.36 -18.67 12.44
C TYR A 19 -10.53 -19.20 13.87
N GLY A 20 -10.89 -18.33 14.81
CA GLY A 20 -10.99 -18.68 16.23
C GLY A 20 -11.95 -19.84 16.49
N VAL A 21 -13.09 -19.87 15.81
CA VAL A 21 -14.08 -20.95 15.95
C VAL A 21 -13.62 -22.22 15.21
N ALA A 22 -13.04 -22.08 14.03
CA ALA A 22 -12.59 -23.21 13.21
C ALA A 22 -11.38 -23.95 13.81
N LEU A 23 -10.54 -23.27 14.60
CA LEU A 23 -9.34 -23.83 15.22
C LEU A 23 -9.65 -25.02 16.15
N GLN A 24 -10.80 -24.99 16.86
CA GLN A 24 -11.20 -26.01 17.84
C GLN A 24 -10.11 -26.34 18.89
N GLY A 25 -9.29 -25.35 19.25
CA GLY A 25 -8.18 -25.45 20.21
C GLY A 25 -7.87 -24.10 20.84
N ASP A 26 -6.77 -23.99 21.57
CA ASP A 26 -6.39 -22.73 22.22
C ASP A 26 -5.73 -21.78 21.20
N ALA A 27 -6.40 -20.67 20.91
CA ALA A 27 -5.92 -19.66 19.97
C ALA A 27 -4.66 -18.93 20.44
N GLU A 28 -4.35 -18.94 21.74
CA GLU A 28 -3.11 -18.38 22.32
C GLU A 28 -1.96 -19.39 22.30
N ALA A 29 -2.27 -20.69 22.29
CA ALA A 29 -1.27 -21.75 22.22
C ALA A 29 -0.68 -21.88 20.81
N SER A 30 0.61 -21.57 20.68
CA SER A 30 1.35 -21.71 19.41
C SER A 30 1.25 -23.11 18.81
N ARG A 31 1.28 -24.16 19.65
CA ARG A 31 1.15 -25.56 19.20
C ARG A 31 -0.14 -25.79 18.43
N ASP A 32 -1.28 -25.35 18.98
CA ASP A 32 -2.60 -25.61 18.41
C ASP A 32 -2.78 -24.79 17.11
N VAL A 33 -2.31 -23.53 17.10
CA VAL A 33 -2.30 -22.67 15.90
C VAL A 33 -1.45 -23.24 14.77
N ILE A 34 -0.25 -23.74 15.08
CA ILE A 34 0.65 -24.38 14.11
C ILE A 34 0.00 -25.67 13.59
N ALA A 35 -0.47 -26.55 14.48
CA ALA A 35 -1.11 -27.81 14.10
C ALA A 35 -2.29 -27.57 13.16
N PHE A 36 -3.17 -26.62 13.46
CA PHE A 36 -4.30 -26.27 12.58
C PHE A 36 -3.87 -25.77 11.19
N GLN A 37 -2.85 -24.91 11.13
CA GLN A 37 -2.32 -24.43 9.84
C GLN A 37 -1.76 -25.57 8.98
N HIS A 38 -1.06 -26.53 9.59
CA HIS A 38 -0.40 -27.61 8.87
C HIS A 38 -1.35 -28.78 8.57
N GLU A 39 -2.04 -29.28 9.59
CA GLU A 39 -2.84 -30.51 9.51
C GLU A 39 -4.23 -30.28 8.93
N VAL A 40 -4.84 -29.11 9.20
CA VAL A 40 -6.19 -28.80 8.73
C VAL A 40 -6.16 -27.97 7.45
N LEU A 41 -5.41 -26.86 7.43
CA LEU A 41 -5.39 -25.95 6.30
C LEU A 41 -4.38 -26.34 5.20
N GLY A 42 -3.29 -27.02 5.56
CA GLY A 42 -2.26 -27.50 4.64
C GLY A 42 -2.82 -28.31 3.46
N PRO A 43 -3.66 -29.33 3.72
CA PRO A 43 -4.33 -30.11 2.69
C PRO A 43 -5.04 -29.31 1.59
N PHE A 44 -5.71 -28.20 1.94
CA PHE A 44 -6.39 -27.37 0.94
C PHE A 44 -5.39 -26.60 0.06
N ARG A 45 -4.27 -26.19 0.64
CA ARG A 45 -3.19 -25.51 -0.10
C ARG A 45 -2.49 -26.47 -1.06
N GLU A 46 -2.33 -27.73 -0.69
CA GLU A 46 -1.79 -28.79 -1.54
C GLU A 46 -2.68 -29.07 -2.75
N LEU A 47 -4.01 -28.97 -2.58
CA LEU A 47 -4.99 -29.02 -3.67
C LEU A 47 -4.98 -27.77 -4.57
N GLY A 48 -4.15 -26.77 -4.25
CA GLY A 48 -4.07 -25.51 -4.99
C GLY A 48 -5.20 -24.52 -4.66
N ALA A 49 -5.92 -24.72 -3.55
CA ALA A 49 -6.89 -23.74 -3.05
C ALA A 49 -6.20 -22.69 -2.17
N ALA A 50 -6.46 -21.41 -2.45
CA ALA A 50 -6.12 -20.34 -1.52
C ALA A 50 -7.08 -20.39 -0.31
N VAL A 51 -6.56 -20.18 0.88
CA VAL A 51 -7.36 -20.13 2.12
C VAL A 51 -7.37 -18.71 2.66
N LEU A 52 -8.56 -18.11 2.72
CA LEU A 52 -8.83 -16.83 3.37
C LEU A 52 -9.45 -17.07 4.74
N LEU A 53 -8.81 -16.55 5.78
CA LEU A 53 -9.24 -16.72 7.16
C LEU A 53 -9.74 -15.37 7.69
N ILE A 54 -10.95 -15.35 8.24
CA ILE A 54 -11.50 -14.18 8.93
C ILE A 54 -11.23 -14.36 10.43
N ASP A 55 -10.60 -13.38 11.07
CA ASP A 55 -10.27 -13.46 12.50
C ASP A 55 -10.62 -12.17 13.22
N HIS A 56 -10.82 -12.29 14.53
CA HIS A 56 -11.10 -11.16 15.40
C HIS A 56 -9.82 -10.47 15.84
N GLN A 57 -9.88 -9.15 15.98
CA GLN A 57 -8.83 -8.36 16.62
C GLN A 57 -9.08 -8.25 18.13
N SER A 58 -8.01 -8.15 18.92
CA SER A 58 -8.12 -7.95 20.36
C SER A 58 -8.75 -6.59 20.71
N LYS A 59 -9.32 -6.48 21.92
CA LYS A 59 -9.89 -5.23 22.43
C LYS A 59 -8.81 -4.15 22.59
N LEU A 60 -9.19 -2.87 22.49
CA LEU A 60 -8.24 -1.75 22.62
C LEU A 60 -8.00 -1.49 24.09
N HIS A 61 -6.73 -1.54 24.49
CA HIS A 61 -6.30 -1.12 25.82
C HIS A 61 -5.80 0.32 25.78
N ALA A 62 -5.90 1.04 26.91
CA ALA A 62 -5.44 2.41 27.02
C ALA A 62 -3.95 2.52 26.63
N GLY A 63 -3.63 3.49 25.78
CA GLY A 63 -2.27 3.73 25.29
C GLY A 63 -1.84 2.88 24.08
N GLN A 64 -2.69 1.99 23.56
CA GLN A 64 -2.42 1.27 22.32
C GLN A 64 -3.02 1.98 21.11
N SER A 65 -2.33 1.92 19.96
CA SER A 65 -2.89 2.36 18.68
C SER A 65 -3.65 1.21 18.01
N TYR A 66 -4.76 1.50 17.34
CA TYR A 66 -5.52 0.47 16.63
C TYR A 66 -4.68 -0.19 15.52
N GLN A 67 -3.93 0.62 14.76
CA GLN A 67 -3.08 0.16 13.66
C GLN A 67 -1.95 -0.80 14.10
N SER A 68 -1.56 -0.78 15.39
CA SER A 68 -0.56 -1.70 15.94
C SER A 68 -1.12 -3.06 16.33
N LYS A 69 -2.44 -3.26 16.26
CA LYS A 69 -3.05 -4.53 16.63
C LYS A 69 -2.93 -5.61 15.57
N GLY A 70 -2.93 -6.84 16.04
CA GLY A 70 -3.06 -8.04 15.24
C GLY A 70 -4.33 -8.82 15.58
N ALA A 71 -4.45 -9.98 14.95
CA ALA A 71 -5.44 -10.98 15.31
C ALA A 71 -5.27 -11.40 16.78
N PHE A 72 -6.39 -11.71 17.44
CA PHE A 72 -6.38 -12.24 18.79
C PHE A 72 -5.68 -13.61 18.83
N GLY A 73 -4.89 -13.85 19.88
CA GLY A 73 -4.21 -15.12 20.09
C GLY A 73 -2.72 -15.09 19.74
N SER A 74 -2.20 -16.25 19.33
CA SER A 74 -0.79 -16.46 19.03
C SER A 74 -0.32 -15.65 17.82
N VAL A 75 0.86 -15.06 17.94
CA VAL A 75 1.58 -14.39 16.83
C VAL A 75 1.83 -15.32 15.64
N TYR A 76 1.79 -16.64 15.84
CA TYR A 76 1.95 -17.61 14.76
C TYR A 76 0.86 -17.51 13.69
N LYS A 77 -0.32 -16.99 14.01
CA LYS A 77 -1.38 -16.72 13.03
C LYS A 77 -0.89 -15.79 11.92
N SER A 78 -0.24 -14.68 12.27
CA SER A 78 0.30 -13.74 11.28
C SER A 78 1.65 -14.20 10.71
N ASN A 79 2.47 -14.92 11.49
CA ASN A 79 3.75 -15.43 11.01
C ASN A 79 3.59 -16.50 9.90
N LEU A 80 2.59 -17.38 10.02
CA LEU A 80 2.33 -18.43 9.04
C LEU A 80 1.50 -17.97 7.83
N ALA A 81 0.75 -16.86 7.97
CA ALA A 81 0.03 -16.24 6.86
C ALA A 81 1.01 -15.63 5.84
N ARG A 82 0.67 -15.71 4.54
CA ARG A 82 1.45 -15.09 3.44
C ARG A 82 1.03 -13.66 3.14
N SER A 83 -0.20 -13.31 3.50
CA SER A 83 -0.76 -11.97 3.41
C SER A 83 -1.62 -11.73 4.64
N VAL A 84 -1.59 -10.51 5.20
CA VAL A 84 -2.44 -10.12 6.32
C VAL A 84 -3.01 -8.74 6.01
N VAL A 85 -4.33 -8.64 6.02
CA VAL A 85 -5.07 -7.38 5.87
C VAL A 85 -5.79 -7.09 7.18
N GLN A 86 -5.57 -5.91 7.74
CA GLN A 86 -6.31 -5.40 8.87
C GLN A 86 -7.50 -4.57 8.37
N ALA A 87 -8.68 -4.83 8.92
CA ALA A 87 -9.88 -4.01 8.73
C ALA A 87 -10.15 -3.20 10.01
N GLU A 88 -10.35 -1.89 9.88
CA GLU A 88 -10.73 -0.97 10.97
C GLU A 88 -11.98 -0.19 10.57
N ALA A 89 -13.03 -0.21 11.40
CA ALA A 89 -14.17 0.68 11.20
C ALA A 89 -13.77 2.13 11.53
N THR A 90 -13.92 3.05 10.57
CA THR A 90 -13.52 4.46 10.73
C THR A 90 -14.72 5.39 10.90
N ASP A 91 -15.78 5.19 10.11
CA ASP A 91 -16.99 5.99 10.16
C ASP A 91 -18.24 5.11 10.16
N ARG A 92 -19.26 5.52 10.93
CA ARG A 92 -20.52 4.81 11.11
C ARG A 92 -21.66 5.79 10.92
N GLY A 93 -22.32 5.70 9.77
CA GLY A 93 -23.52 6.46 9.46
C GLY A 93 -24.79 5.60 9.57
N GLU A 94 -25.94 6.23 9.39
CA GLU A 94 -27.19 5.50 9.23
C GLU A 94 -27.13 4.64 7.96
N GLY A 95 -27.29 3.32 8.12
CA GLY A 95 -27.21 2.36 7.01
C GLY A 95 -25.83 2.29 6.33
N THR A 96 -24.77 2.89 6.87
CA THR A 96 -23.45 2.90 6.24
C THR A 96 -22.31 2.64 7.23
N LEU A 97 -21.26 1.98 6.75
CA LEU A 97 -20.03 1.71 7.50
C LEU A 97 -18.83 1.91 6.58
N THR A 98 -17.93 2.81 6.93
CA THR A 98 -16.64 2.93 6.26
C THR A 98 -15.59 2.13 7.03
N VAL A 99 -14.85 1.30 6.31
CA VAL A 99 -13.80 0.44 6.85
C VAL A 99 -12.50 0.77 6.16
N ARG A 100 -11.44 1.04 6.92
CA ARG A 100 -10.10 1.18 6.39
C ARG A 100 -9.39 -0.18 6.34
N LEU A 101 -8.85 -0.49 5.17
CA LEU A 101 -8.13 -1.72 4.88
C LEU A 101 -6.64 -1.44 4.79
N ARG A 102 -5.83 -2.19 5.53
CA ARG A 102 -4.37 -2.03 5.60
C ARG A 102 -3.67 -3.34 5.38
N GLN A 103 -2.76 -3.41 4.42
CA GLN A 103 -1.91 -4.59 4.30
C GLN A 103 -0.80 -4.55 5.36
N LYS A 104 -0.87 -5.46 6.33
CA LYS A 104 0.11 -5.59 7.42
C LYS A 104 1.25 -6.53 7.07
N LYS A 105 1.04 -7.41 6.10
CA LYS A 105 2.05 -8.37 5.63
C LYS A 105 1.79 -8.72 4.17
N HIS A 106 2.85 -8.82 3.39
CA HIS A 106 2.84 -9.40 2.06
C HIS A 106 4.17 -10.10 1.78
N ASN A 107 4.16 -11.41 1.55
CA ASN A 107 5.39 -12.16 1.28
C ASN A 107 5.82 -12.11 -0.19
N PHE A 108 4.97 -11.66 -1.10
CA PHE A 108 5.19 -11.73 -2.56
C PHE A 108 5.45 -10.36 -3.21
N GLY A 109 5.56 -9.29 -2.42
CA GLY A 109 5.71 -7.93 -2.96
C GLY A 109 5.66 -6.86 -1.87
N PRO A 110 5.63 -5.57 -2.27
CA PRO A 110 5.45 -4.46 -1.35
C PRO A 110 4.06 -4.49 -0.69
N LEU A 111 3.90 -3.78 0.43
CA LEU A 111 2.58 -3.59 1.03
C LEU A 111 1.74 -2.72 0.08
N ALA A 112 0.50 -3.14 -0.18
CA ALA A 112 -0.47 -2.30 -0.86
C ALA A 112 -0.75 -1.05 -0.02
N GLU A 113 -0.99 0.07 -0.70
CA GLU A 113 -1.43 1.30 -0.06
C GLU A 113 -2.76 1.07 0.65
N PRO A 114 -2.95 1.66 1.84
CA PRO A 114 -4.21 1.55 2.56
C PRO A 114 -5.32 2.29 1.80
N PHE A 115 -6.52 1.73 1.82
CA PHE A 115 -7.69 2.32 1.18
C PHE A 115 -8.94 2.10 2.04
N GLY A 116 -10.00 2.86 1.78
CA GLY A 116 -11.31 2.72 2.41
C GLY A 116 -12.23 1.79 1.64
N ALA A 117 -13.18 1.16 2.33
CA ALA A 117 -14.31 0.47 1.74
C ALA A 117 -15.58 0.97 2.43
N LYS A 118 -16.49 1.58 1.68
CA LYS A 118 -17.80 2.02 2.17
C LYS A 118 -18.80 0.91 1.95
N LEU A 119 -19.37 0.41 3.03
CA LEU A 119 -20.48 -0.52 3.04
C LEU A 119 -21.78 0.28 3.15
N THR A 120 -22.74 -0.05 2.30
CA THR A 120 -24.11 0.48 2.38
C THR A 120 -25.06 -0.68 2.61
N PHE A 121 -25.77 -0.65 3.73
CA PHE A 121 -26.71 -1.69 4.13
C PHE A 121 -28.11 -1.32 3.64
N SER A 122 -28.75 -2.25 2.94
CA SER A 122 -30.16 -2.19 2.55
C SER A 122 -30.85 -3.49 2.91
N GLU A 123 -32.18 -3.53 2.78
CA GLU A 123 -32.95 -4.76 3.05
C GLU A 123 -32.60 -5.90 2.09
N GLU A 124 -32.25 -5.58 0.84
CA GLU A 124 -32.01 -6.57 -0.22
C GLU A 124 -30.55 -7.02 -0.30
N ALA A 125 -29.62 -6.11 -0.05
CA ALA A 125 -28.19 -6.36 -0.25
C ALA A 125 -27.27 -5.43 0.57
N VAL A 126 -26.01 -5.83 0.66
CA VAL A 126 -24.91 -4.98 1.13
C VAL A 126 -24.11 -4.50 -0.08
N GLY A 127 -24.11 -3.19 -0.33
CA GLY A 127 -23.28 -2.55 -1.36
C GLY A 127 -21.89 -2.27 -0.82
N LEU A 128 -20.86 -2.42 -1.66
CA LEU A 128 -19.46 -2.12 -1.33
C LEU A 128 -18.86 -1.21 -2.39
N GLU A 129 -18.23 -0.11 -1.96
CA GLU A 129 -17.51 0.83 -2.81
C GLU A 129 -16.11 1.05 -2.25
N ALA A 130 -15.09 1.01 -3.11
CA ALA A 130 -13.74 1.39 -2.73
C ALA A 130 -13.63 2.91 -2.63
N VAL A 131 -12.99 3.41 -1.58
CA VAL A 131 -12.81 4.82 -1.28
C VAL A 131 -11.33 5.10 -1.20
N GLU A 132 -10.84 5.97 -2.08
CA GLU A 132 -9.47 6.47 -2.03
C GLU A 132 -9.28 7.37 -0.80
N LEU A 133 -8.11 7.29 -0.17
CA LEU A 133 -7.78 8.11 0.99
C LEU A 133 -7.11 9.41 0.55
N GLY A 134 -7.51 10.53 1.14
CA GLY A 134 -6.86 11.82 0.91
C GLY A 134 -5.44 11.88 1.48
N PRO A 135 -4.60 12.86 1.07
CA PRO A 135 -3.24 13.00 1.59
C PRO A 135 -3.15 13.12 3.12
N ALA A 136 -4.07 13.86 3.73
CA ALA A 136 -4.13 14.01 5.19
C ALA A 136 -4.42 12.65 5.88
N GLU A 137 -5.39 11.89 5.36
CA GLU A 137 -5.71 10.56 5.90
C GLU A 137 -4.54 9.59 5.74
N LEU A 138 -3.90 9.57 4.57
CA LEU A 138 -2.71 8.74 4.32
C LEU A 138 -1.53 9.14 5.20
N ALA A 139 -1.38 10.42 5.56
CA ALA A 139 -0.30 10.87 6.44
C ALA A 139 -0.40 10.29 7.86
N GLU A 140 -1.59 9.87 8.30
CA GLU A 140 -1.83 9.19 9.58
C GLU A 140 -1.55 7.67 9.54
N GLU A 141 -1.31 7.12 8.34
CA GLU A 141 -1.20 5.67 8.14
C GLU A 141 0.20 5.15 8.46
N GLY A 142 0.33 4.42 9.57
CA GLY A 142 1.59 3.84 10.03
C GLY A 142 2.12 2.67 9.18
N THR A 143 1.35 2.22 8.17
CA THR A 143 1.85 1.29 7.15
C THR A 143 2.69 1.97 6.09
N LEU A 144 2.56 3.29 5.94
CA LEU A 144 3.44 4.10 5.09
C LEU A 144 4.73 4.46 5.83
N THR A 145 5.80 4.68 5.07
CA THR A 145 7.08 5.11 5.62
C THR A 145 6.99 6.53 6.19
N ALA A 146 7.85 6.85 7.15
CA ALA A 146 7.92 8.21 7.69
C ALA A 146 8.19 9.28 6.61
N ALA A 147 8.94 8.95 5.56
CA ALA A 147 9.21 9.86 4.46
C ALA A 147 7.96 10.13 3.60
N GLU A 148 7.18 9.09 3.29
CA GLU A 148 5.91 9.23 2.56
C GLU A 148 4.89 10.05 3.35
N ARG A 149 4.74 9.75 4.65
CA ARG A 149 3.81 10.47 5.54
C ARG A 149 4.18 11.94 5.68
N VAL A 150 5.48 12.25 5.81
CA VAL A 150 5.96 13.65 5.83
C VAL A 150 5.70 14.35 4.49
N LYS A 151 5.89 13.66 3.37
CA LYS A 151 5.60 14.21 2.03
C LYS A 151 4.11 14.50 1.87
N LEU A 152 3.24 13.55 2.21
CA LEU A 152 1.78 13.70 2.18
C LEU A 152 1.31 14.82 3.11
N GLY A 153 1.95 14.94 4.27
CA GLY A 153 1.75 16.02 5.21
C GLY A 153 1.99 17.44 4.68
N LEU A 154 2.87 17.56 3.69
CA LEU A 154 3.18 18.84 3.04
C LEU A 154 2.32 19.09 1.79
N ALA A 155 1.36 18.21 1.48
CA ALA A 155 0.48 18.37 0.32
C ALA A 155 -0.43 19.60 0.46
N ASP A 156 -0.89 19.90 1.67
CA ASP A 156 -1.79 21.03 1.95
C ASP A 156 -1.07 22.37 2.09
N GLY A 157 0.27 22.36 2.11
CA GLY A 157 1.08 23.57 2.08
C GLY A 157 2.34 23.52 2.93
N PRO A 158 3.04 24.67 3.05
CA PRO A 158 4.26 24.74 3.83
C PRO A 158 4.00 24.62 5.33
N ALA A 159 4.81 23.82 6.01
CA ALA A 159 4.68 23.57 7.44
C ALA A 159 6.05 23.54 8.14
N TYR A 160 6.05 23.82 9.43
CA TYR A 160 7.19 23.61 10.30
C TYR A 160 7.29 22.14 10.73
N PRO A 161 8.50 21.64 11.04
CA PRO A 161 8.70 20.26 11.48
C PRO A 161 7.85 19.81 12.68
N TRP A 162 7.50 20.70 13.63
CA TRP A 162 6.59 20.34 14.74
C TRP A 162 5.15 20.20 14.27
N GLU A 163 4.67 21.08 13.40
CA GLU A 163 3.33 20.96 12.81
C GLU A 163 3.21 19.62 12.06
N ILE A 164 4.22 19.26 11.26
CA ILE A 164 4.28 17.96 10.58
C ILE A 164 4.27 16.81 11.59
N SER A 165 5.03 16.94 12.67
CA SER A 165 5.02 15.94 13.75
C SER A 165 3.63 15.77 14.36
N ASP A 166 2.90 16.87 14.55
CA ASP A 166 1.60 16.89 15.22
C ASP A 166 0.53 16.22 14.36
N PHE A 167 0.35 16.65 13.11
CA PHE A 167 -0.71 16.09 12.26
C PHE A 167 -0.36 14.72 11.65
N THR A 168 0.94 14.39 11.45
CA THR A 168 1.30 13.03 11.00
C THR A 168 1.48 12.06 12.16
N GLY A 169 1.61 12.51 13.41
CA GLY A 169 2.00 11.66 14.54
C GLY A 169 3.39 11.00 14.39
N VAL A 170 4.19 11.36 13.38
CA VAL A 170 5.58 10.92 13.24
C VAL A 170 6.43 11.68 14.25
N PRO A 171 7.28 11.03 15.07
CA PRO A 171 8.09 11.74 16.06
C PRO A 171 8.96 12.83 15.44
N LEU A 172 9.02 14.01 16.07
CA LEU A 172 9.75 15.19 15.56
C LEU A 172 11.18 14.90 15.08
N LYS A 173 11.93 14.05 15.81
CA LYS A 173 13.29 13.64 15.39
C LYS A 173 13.27 12.87 14.06
N THR A 174 12.30 11.98 13.89
CA THR A 174 12.10 11.21 12.66
C THR A 174 11.64 12.12 11.51
N VAL A 175 10.77 13.09 11.77
CA VAL A 175 10.39 14.12 10.79
C VAL A 175 11.63 14.87 10.27
N LYS A 176 12.49 15.36 11.18
CA LYS A 176 13.73 16.07 10.78
C LYS A 176 14.66 15.20 9.94
N ASN A 177 14.78 13.91 10.28
CA ASN A 177 15.58 12.96 9.50
C ASN A 177 14.97 12.71 8.11
N ALA A 178 13.65 12.52 8.04
CA ALA A 178 12.92 12.35 6.78
C ALA A 178 13.07 13.60 5.88
N LEU A 179 12.88 14.80 6.43
CA LEU A 179 13.06 16.06 5.72
C LEU A 179 14.49 16.22 5.18
N THR A 180 15.50 15.79 5.94
CA THR A 180 16.90 15.81 5.47
C THR A 180 17.08 14.90 4.25
N GLY A 181 16.48 13.70 4.26
CA GLY A 181 16.48 12.80 3.11
C GLY A 181 15.74 13.39 1.90
N LEU A 182 14.54 13.92 2.11
CA LEU A 182 13.71 14.52 1.06
C LEU A 182 14.37 15.76 0.42
N ARG A 183 15.09 16.57 1.20
CA ARG A 183 15.90 17.69 0.69
C ARG A 183 17.02 17.20 -0.22
N LYS A 184 17.75 16.15 0.17
CA LYS A 184 18.79 15.54 -0.67
C LYS A 184 18.25 14.98 -1.99
N GLN A 185 17.00 14.53 -1.98
CA GLN A 185 16.30 14.03 -3.16
C GLN A 185 15.67 15.14 -4.03
N GLY A 186 15.74 16.41 -3.59
CA GLY A 186 15.10 17.52 -4.31
C GLY A 186 13.57 17.46 -4.29
N VAL A 187 12.97 16.90 -3.24
CA VAL A 187 11.51 16.82 -3.07
C VAL A 187 10.96 17.96 -2.23
N VAL A 188 11.76 18.47 -1.29
CA VAL A 188 11.37 19.51 -0.31
C VAL A 188 12.39 20.64 -0.31
N GLU A 189 11.93 21.88 -0.18
CA GLU A 189 12.77 23.08 -0.04
C GLU A 189 12.34 23.94 1.16
N PRO A 190 13.25 24.74 1.75
CA PRO A 190 12.87 25.75 2.72
C PRO A 190 12.09 26.89 2.04
N THR A 191 11.13 27.45 2.76
CA THR A 191 10.39 28.65 2.31
C THR A 191 11.17 29.95 2.53
N GLY A 192 12.17 29.92 3.41
CA GLY A 192 12.86 31.11 3.93
C GLY A 192 12.27 31.66 5.22
N GLU A 193 11.08 31.21 5.62
CA GLU A 193 10.48 31.55 6.92
C GLU A 193 11.12 30.75 8.05
N MET A 194 11.41 31.43 9.15
CA MET A 194 12.13 30.91 10.30
C MET A 194 11.36 31.21 11.58
N GLU A 195 11.22 30.20 12.42
CA GLU A 195 10.78 30.38 13.81
C GLU A 195 11.81 29.72 14.75
N GLY A 196 12.44 30.56 15.57
CA GLY A 196 13.64 30.18 16.32
C GLY A 196 14.78 29.73 15.42
N ARG A 197 15.16 28.45 15.52
CA ARG A 197 16.22 27.82 14.71
C ARG A 197 15.68 26.87 13.64
N THR A 198 14.37 26.94 13.36
CA THR A 198 13.72 25.95 12.50
C THR A 198 13.09 26.63 11.29
N GLU A 199 13.39 26.08 10.12
CA GLU A 199 12.86 26.55 8.84
C GLU A 199 11.48 25.92 8.58
N ARG A 200 10.57 26.73 8.04
CA ARG A 200 9.34 26.23 7.42
C ARG A 200 9.66 25.65 6.04
N VAL A 201 9.13 24.47 5.74
CA VAL A 201 9.44 23.70 4.53
C VAL A 201 8.21 23.48 3.65
N ARG A 202 8.41 23.28 2.35
CA ARG A 202 7.35 22.95 1.39
C ARG A 202 7.80 21.92 0.36
N LEU A 203 6.84 21.25 -0.29
CA LEU A 203 7.13 20.45 -1.47
C LEU A 203 7.62 21.35 -2.61
N ILE A 204 8.62 20.87 -3.35
CA ILE A 204 9.04 21.50 -4.60
C ILE A 204 7.95 21.21 -5.63
N VAL A 205 7.12 22.21 -5.94
CA VAL A 205 6.20 22.14 -7.08
C VAL A 205 7.05 22.26 -8.35
N PRO A 206 6.94 21.34 -9.34
CA PRO A 206 7.60 21.53 -10.61
C PRO A 206 7.18 22.89 -11.17
N ARG A 207 8.14 23.81 -11.35
CA ARG A 207 7.83 25.05 -12.08
C ARG A 207 7.31 24.63 -13.46
N PRO A 208 6.15 25.14 -13.91
CA PRO A 208 5.83 25.10 -15.33
C PRO A 208 7.05 25.68 -16.05
N VAL A 209 7.61 24.91 -16.98
CA VAL A 209 8.64 25.44 -17.86
C VAL A 209 7.95 26.55 -18.66
N LEU A 210 8.15 27.79 -18.23
CA LEU A 210 7.84 28.95 -19.04
C LEU A 210 8.68 28.80 -20.29
N TYR A 211 8.06 28.33 -21.38
CA TYR A 211 8.62 28.53 -22.71
C TYR A 211 8.87 30.03 -22.82
N LYS A 212 10.15 30.39 -22.74
CA LYS A 212 10.61 31.75 -22.91
C LYS A 212 10.24 32.12 -24.34
N GLY A 213 9.13 32.83 -24.51
CA GLY A 213 8.69 33.35 -25.79
C GLY A 213 9.85 34.13 -26.39
N THR A 214 10.43 33.57 -27.45
CA THR A 214 11.41 34.30 -28.26
C THR A 214 10.72 35.51 -28.86
N GLY A 215 11.35 36.66 -28.67
CA GLY A 215 10.73 37.97 -28.73
C GLY A 215 9.91 38.28 -29.98
N THR A 216 8.88 39.09 -29.76
CA THR A 216 8.25 39.92 -30.78
C THR A 216 9.33 40.73 -31.50
N ARG A 217 9.57 40.42 -32.78
CA ARG A 217 10.19 41.35 -33.73
C ARG A 217 9.11 41.98 -34.58
N ASP A 218 9.20 43.31 -34.66
CA ASP A 218 8.50 44.18 -35.57
C ASP A 218 8.47 43.63 -37.00
N ALA A 219 7.34 43.87 -37.65
CA ALA A 219 7.16 43.68 -39.07
C ALA A 219 8.04 44.66 -39.86
N THR A 220 8.81 44.17 -40.83
CA THR A 220 8.93 44.70 -42.20
C THR A 220 9.96 43.92 -43.01
N ASN A 221 9.61 43.66 -44.27
CA ASN A 221 10.42 43.19 -45.40
C ASN A 221 10.81 41.70 -45.51
N VAL A 222 10.11 41.03 -46.44
CA VAL A 222 10.51 39.87 -47.27
C VAL A 222 11.19 40.44 -48.52
N PRO A 223 12.32 39.92 -49.08
CA PRO A 223 12.35 38.67 -49.90
C PRO A 223 13.74 37.95 -49.95
N PRO A 224 14.03 37.03 -50.91
CA PRO A 224 13.52 35.66 -51.05
C PRO A 224 14.63 34.57 -51.13
N SER A 225 14.19 33.31 -50.96
CA SER A 225 14.70 32.01 -51.49
C SER A 225 16.17 31.57 -51.40
N GLU A 226 16.32 30.28 -51.06
CA GLU A 226 17.42 29.30 -51.27
C GLU A 226 17.96 28.77 -49.94
N ASP A 227 18.32 27.50 -49.73
CA ASP A 227 17.93 26.19 -50.24
C ASP A 227 18.54 25.19 -49.23
N LEU A 228 17.95 24.00 -49.09
CA LEU A 228 18.55 22.75 -48.59
C LEU A 228 19.20 22.66 -47.18
N GLY A 229 18.69 21.71 -46.38
CA GLY A 229 19.57 20.68 -45.81
C GLY A 229 19.38 20.29 -44.35
N ASN A 230 19.11 19.00 -44.14
CA ASN A 230 19.27 18.20 -42.92
C ASN A 230 18.27 18.37 -41.77
N VAL A 231 17.15 17.67 -41.90
CA VAL A 231 16.43 17.05 -40.79
C VAL A 231 17.15 15.75 -40.41
N LEU A 232 17.69 15.65 -39.18
CA LEU A 232 17.98 14.36 -38.53
C LEU A 232 16.81 14.00 -37.60
N PRO A 233 16.24 12.78 -37.67
CA PRO A 233 14.97 12.47 -37.04
C PRO A 233 15.06 12.18 -35.54
N LEU A 234 14.00 12.55 -34.82
CA LEU A 234 13.69 12.13 -33.46
C LEU A 234 13.76 10.59 -33.33
N ALA A 235 14.52 10.13 -32.34
CA ALA A 235 14.53 8.72 -31.94
C ALA A 235 13.14 8.31 -31.44
N LYS A 236 12.57 7.31 -32.10
CA LYS A 236 11.36 6.59 -31.69
C LYS A 236 11.64 5.82 -30.40
N ALA A 237 10.73 5.91 -29.43
CA ALA A 237 10.69 5.03 -28.27
C ALA A 237 10.42 3.58 -28.71
N PRO A 238 11.08 2.56 -28.12
CA PRO A 238 10.82 1.16 -28.46
C PRO A 238 9.52 0.63 -27.81
N ASP A 239 8.72 -0.06 -28.64
CA ASP A 239 7.52 -0.82 -28.28
C ASP A 239 7.84 -2.01 -27.36
N PRO A 240 7.05 -2.28 -26.31
CA PRO A 240 7.21 -3.45 -25.47
C PRO A 240 6.31 -4.60 -25.94
N LYS A 241 6.83 -5.48 -26.81
CA LYS A 241 6.29 -6.84 -26.96
C LYS A 241 7.41 -7.88 -27.10
N SER A 242 7.20 -8.99 -26.39
CA SER A 242 7.92 -10.27 -26.41
C SER A 242 9.24 -10.37 -25.64
N HIS A 243 9.12 -10.74 -24.36
CA HIS A 243 10.06 -11.69 -23.77
C HIS A 243 9.27 -12.84 -23.17
N ALA A 244 9.17 -13.92 -23.96
CA ALA A 244 8.90 -15.25 -23.45
C ALA A 244 10.09 -15.65 -22.57
N LEU A 245 9.87 -15.81 -21.27
CA LEU A 245 10.79 -16.55 -20.41
C LEU A 245 10.40 -18.03 -20.51
N GLY A 246 11.19 -18.74 -21.31
CA GLY A 246 11.10 -20.16 -21.49
C GLY A 246 11.36 -20.90 -20.18
N CYS A 247 10.45 -21.83 -19.92
CA CYS A 247 10.64 -22.99 -19.05
C CYS A 247 11.88 -23.77 -19.53
N GLN A 248 12.82 -24.06 -18.62
CA GLN A 248 13.77 -25.15 -18.79
C GLN A 248 13.58 -26.12 -17.62
N CYS A 249 12.76 -27.13 -17.90
CA CYS A 249 12.84 -28.42 -17.24
C CYS A 249 14.20 -29.03 -17.55
N VAL A 250 14.89 -29.55 -16.52
CA VAL A 250 15.90 -30.58 -16.70
C VAL A 250 15.57 -31.66 -15.67
N ASP A 251 14.98 -32.75 -16.17
CA ASP A 251 14.92 -34.04 -15.51
C ASP A 251 16.30 -34.72 -15.54
N CYS A 252 16.59 -35.50 -14.49
CA CYS A 252 17.33 -36.78 -14.46
C CYS A 252 17.59 -37.09 -12.97
N GLU A 253 16.77 -37.90 -12.30
CA GLU A 253 16.86 -39.37 -12.21
C GLU A 253 18.18 -39.93 -11.65
N TYR A 254 18.08 -40.54 -10.46
CA TYR A 254 18.53 -41.88 -10.02
C TYR A 254 19.12 -41.91 -8.59
N GLY A 255 18.61 -42.85 -7.79
CA GLY A 255 19.25 -43.30 -6.55
C GLY A 255 18.31 -44.02 -5.59
N GLU A 256 17.90 -45.26 -5.92
CA GLU A 256 17.39 -46.25 -4.97
C GLU A 256 18.45 -46.58 -3.90
N VAL A 257 18.08 -46.61 -2.61
CA VAL A 257 18.13 -47.76 -1.66
C VAL A 257 17.17 -47.46 -0.51
#